data_AF-A0A935W3R5-F1
#
_entry.id   AF-A0A935W3R5-F1
#
_cell.length_a   1.000
_cell.length_b   1.000
_cell.length_c   1.000
_cell.angle_alpha   90.00
_cell.angle_beta   90.00
_cell.angle_gamma   90.00
#
_symmetry.space_group_name_H-M   'P 1'
#
loop_
_entity.id
_entity.type
_entity.pdbx_description
1 polymer ?
#
loop_
_entity_poly.entity_id
_entity_poly.type
_entity_poly.pdbx_seq_one_letter_code
_entity_poly.pdbx_strand_id
1 'polypeptide(L)'
;MNAYPGPSLVTLATALLLFGCAAYVGRCRIRFAIQAPATSGHPQFEIAYRIQMNTLENTVAFLPVLWVFAVNLSSLWASVLGTLWVLARVCYAVAYARDPKKRGSAFLVSMLAFAALGLGGAWGVLRGWLG
;
A
#
# COMPACT_ATOMS: atom_id res chain seq x y z
N MET A 1 -12.15 22.64 11.47
CA MET A 1 -11.11 21.74 12.03
C MET A 1 -11.12 20.45 11.21
N ASN A 2 -9.97 19.95 10.75
CA ASN A 2 -9.94 18.70 9.96
C ASN A 2 -10.31 17.51 10.87
N ALA A 3 -11.39 16.79 10.54
CA ALA A 3 -11.87 15.65 11.34
C ALA A 3 -10.98 14.40 11.19
N TYR A 4 -10.25 14.28 10.07
CA TYR A 4 -9.44 13.10 9.74
C TYR A 4 -8.01 13.43 9.27
N PRO A 5 -7.22 14.24 10.00
CA PRO A 5 -5.91 14.67 9.54
C PRO A 5 -4.95 13.49 9.34
N GLY A 6 -5.00 12.50 10.22
CA GLY A 6 -4.12 11.33 10.15
C GLY A 6 -4.43 10.39 8.97
N PRO A 7 -5.68 9.92 8.74
CA PRO A 7 -6.00 9.11 7.57
C PRO A 7 -5.77 9.84 6.24
N SER A 8 -5.97 11.17 6.19
CA SER A 8 -5.60 12.00 5.04
C SER A 8 -4.09 11.98 4.79
N LEU A 9 -3.25 12.11 5.82
CA LEU A 9 -1.79 12.00 5.68
C LEU A 9 -1.36 10.61 5.20
N VAL A 10 -1.98 9.54 5.71
CA VAL A 10 -1.73 8.17 5.23
C VAL A 10 -2.08 8.02 3.75
N THR A 11 -3.21 8.61 3.31
CA THR A 11 -3.61 8.61 1.90
C THR A 11 -2.58 9.33 1.02
N LEU A 12 -2.09 10.49 1.45
CA LEU A 12 -1.03 11.22 0.73
C LEU A 12 0.28 10.43 0.69
N ALA A 13 0.68 9.82 1.81
CA ALA A 13 1.87 8.97 1.87
C ALA A 13 1.76 7.76 0.94
N THR A 14 0.56 7.19 0.82
CA THR A 14 0.27 6.09 -0.11
C THR A 14 0.38 6.54 -1.57
N ALA A 15 -0.11 7.74 -1.91
CA ALA A 15 0.05 8.30 -3.25
C ALA A 15 1.54 8.55 -3.59
N LEU A 16 2.32 9.05 -2.63
CA LEU A 16 3.77 9.23 -2.80
C LEU A 16 4.50 7.90 -2.97
N LEU A 17 4.10 6.86 -2.25
CA LEU A 17 4.62 5.51 -2.42
C LEU A 17 4.33 4.97 -3.84
N LEU A 18 3.10 5.10 -4.33
CA LEU A 18 2.72 4.69 -5.68
C LEU A 18 3.55 5.44 -6.75
N PHE A 19 3.71 6.75 -6.57
CA PHE A 19 4.56 7.57 -7.43
C PHE A 19 6.02 7.09 -7.41
N GLY A 20 6.58 6.82 -6.23
CA GLY A 20 7.92 6.27 -6.07
C GLY A 20 8.12 4.93 -6.78
N CYS A 21 7.15 4.02 -6.66
CA CYS A 21 7.15 2.74 -7.38
C CYS A 21 7.10 2.93 -8.90
N ALA A 22 6.25 3.84 -9.40
CA ALA A 22 6.15 4.16 -10.82
C ALA A 22 7.46 4.78 -11.35
N ALA A 23 8.05 5.71 -10.60
CA ALA A 23 9.34 6.32 -10.93
C ALA A 23 10.46 5.27 -10.97
N TYR A 24 10.46 4.31 -10.05
CA TYR A 24 11.42 3.20 -10.05
C TYR A 24 11.29 2.33 -11.31
N VAL A 25 10.07 1.99 -11.72
CA VAL A 25 9.81 1.28 -12.98
C VAL A 25 10.28 2.10 -14.18
N GLY A 26 9.96 3.40 -14.24
CA GLY A 26 10.42 4.31 -15.29
C GLY A 26 11.96 4.36 -15.40
N ARG A 27 12.65 4.43 -14.26
CA ARG A 27 14.12 4.37 -14.20
C ARG A 27 14.65 3.06 -14.76
N CYS A 28 14.04 1.93 -14.42
CA CYS A 28 14.42 0.63 -14.97
C CYS A 28 14.15 0.53 -16.48
N ARG A 29 13.05 1.10 -16.98
CA ARG A 29 12.77 1.15 -18.42
C ARG A 29 13.87 1.85 -19.20
N ILE A 30 14.29 3.03 -18.73
CA ILE A 30 15.37 3.81 -19.35
C ILE A 30 16.69 3.04 -19.25
N ARG A 31 17.04 2.56 -18.05
CA ARG A 31 18.33 1.89 -17.79
C ARG A 31 18.53 0.62 -18.62
N PHE A 32 17.46 -0.15 -18.83
CA PHE A 32 17.52 -1.43 -19.54
C PHE A 32 16.92 -1.35 -20.95
N ALA A 33 16.70 -0.14 -21.48
CA ALA A 33 16.17 0.11 -22.83
C ALA A 33 14.87 -0.67 -23.15
N ILE A 34 13.97 -0.83 -22.17
CA ILE A 34 12.71 -1.55 -22.33
C ILE A 34 11.69 -0.65 -23.03
N GLN A 35 11.51 -0.87 -24.33
CA GLN A 35 10.56 -0.11 -25.15
C GLN A 35 9.11 -0.45 -24.80
N ALA A 36 8.26 0.57 -24.69
CA ALA A 36 6.81 0.35 -24.61
C ALA A 36 6.32 -0.33 -25.91
N PRO A 37 5.32 -1.25 -25.85
CA PRO A 37 4.48 -1.63 -24.72
C PRO A 37 5.03 -2.78 -23.86
N ALA A 38 6.31 -3.17 -24.00
CA ALA A 38 6.84 -4.34 -23.31
C ALA A 38 6.79 -4.21 -21.78
N THR A 39 6.37 -5.30 -21.13
CA THR A 39 6.29 -5.47 -19.67
C THR A 39 7.18 -6.61 -19.16
N SER A 40 8.02 -7.16 -20.03
CA SER A 40 9.04 -8.15 -19.73
C SER A 40 10.40 -7.73 -20.30
N GLY A 41 11.48 -8.35 -19.82
CA GLY A 41 12.83 -8.09 -20.32
C GLY A 41 13.89 -8.31 -19.25
N HIS A 42 14.53 -7.24 -18.77
CA HIS A 42 15.56 -7.37 -17.75
C HIS A 42 14.97 -7.78 -16.39
N PRO A 43 15.55 -8.76 -15.67
CA PRO A 43 14.99 -9.25 -14.39
C PRO A 43 14.71 -8.15 -13.35
N GLN A 44 15.59 -7.15 -13.23
CA GLN A 44 15.36 -6.02 -12.30
C GLN A 44 14.18 -5.13 -12.73
N PHE A 45 13.93 -5.00 -14.04
CA PHE A 45 12.76 -4.29 -14.52
C PHE A 45 11.48 -5.07 -14.19
N GLU A 46 11.47 -6.39 -14.37
CA GLU A 46 10.31 -7.23 -14.01
C GLU A 46 10.02 -7.19 -12.51
N ILE A 47 11.07 -7.19 -11.68
CA ILE A 47 10.93 -7.00 -10.22
C ILE A 47 10.31 -5.64 -9.91
N ALA A 48 10.84 -4.56 -10.50
CA ALA A 48 10.29 -3.22 -10.31
C ALA A 48 8.81 -3.15 -10.72
N TYR A 49 8.47 -3.72 -11.88
CA TYR A 49 7.10 -3.76 -12.39
C TYR A 49 6.17 -4.54 -11.45
N ARG A 50 6.60 -5.70 -10.95
CA ARG A 50 5.84 -6.49 -9.97
C ARG A 50 5.64 -5.75 -8.64
N ILE A 51 6.65 -5.02 -8.17
CA ILE A 51 6.52 -4.18 -6.96
C ILE A 51 5.45 -3.11 -7.18
N GLN A 52 5.48 -2.41 -8.31
CA GLN A 52 4.51 -1.37 -8.65
C GLN A 52 3.09 -1.95 -8.73
N MET A 53 2.88 -2.98 -9.55
CA MET A 53 1.56 -3.57 -9.77
C MET A 53 0.97 -4.13 -8.49
N ASN A 54 1.75 -4.90 -7.71
CA ASN A 54 1.26 -5.44 -6.44
C ASN A 54 0.92 -4.32 -5.44
N THR A 55 1.69 -3.23 -5.40
CA THR A 55 1.39 -2.11 -4.50
C THR A 55 0.14 -1.36 -4.94
N LEU A 56 -0.05 -1.20 -6.25
CA LEU A 56 -1.25 -0.58 -6.82
C LEU A 56 -2.50 -1.40 -6.51
N GLU A 57 -2.49 -2.71 -6.78
CA GLU A 57 -3.59 -3.63 -6.47
C GLU A 57 -3.98 -3.59 -4.98
N ASN A 58 -2.97 -3.63 -4.10
CA ASN A 58 -3.21 -3.59 -2.65
C ASN A 58 -3.75 -2.22 -2.21
N THR A 59 -3.29 -1.13 -2.82
CA THR A 59 -3.75 0.24 -2.51
C THR A 59 -5.23 0.43 -2.83
N VAL A 60 -5.69 -0.12 -3.96
CA VAL A 60 -7.09 -0.03 -4.40
C VAL A 60 -8.04 -0.63 -3.35
N ALA A 61 -7.65 -1.73 -2.71
CA ALA A 61 -8.43 -2.32 -1.62
C ALA A 61 -8.21 -1.60 -0.28
N PHE A 62 -6.98 -1.17 0.01
CA PHE A 62 -6.60 -0.55 1.28
C PHE A 62 -7.31 0.78 1.52
N LEU A 63 -7.38 1.68 0.53
CA LEU A 63 -7.94 3.02 0.73
C LEU A 63 -9.42 3.00 1.17
N PRO A 64 -10.33 2.26 0.51
CA PRO A 64 -11.71 2.13 0.99
C PRO A 64 -11.78 1.61 2.43
N VAL A 65 -11.01 0.58 2.75
CA VAL A 65 -11.00 -0.04 4.09
C VAL A 65 -10.48 0.91 5.17
N LEU A 66 -9.41 1.66 4.87
CA LEU A 66 -8.89 2.70 5.75
C LEU A 66 -9.96 3.74 6.10
N TRP A 67 -10.68 4.23 5.08
CA TRP A 67 -11.69 5.28 5.26
C TRP A 67 -12.93 4.75 5.97
N VAL A 68 -13.39 3.53 5.66
CA VAL A 68 -14.49 2.89 6.39
C VAL A 68 -14.14 2.77 7.88
N PHE A 69 -12.94 2.31 8.22
CA PHE A 69 -12.50 2.26 9.62
C PHE A 69 -12.41 3.66 10.26
N ALA A 70 -11.82 4.63 9.55
CA ALA A 70 -11.61 5.97 10.08
C ALA A 70 -12.92 6.67 10.45
N VAL A 71 -13.93 6.55 9.58
CA VAL A 71 -15.24 7.19 9.74
C VAL A 71 -16.12 6.46 10.74
N ASN A 72 -16.10 5.12 10.76
CA ASN A 72 -17.05 4.33 11.55
C ASN A 72 -16.51 3.84 12.90
N LEU A 73 -15.19 3.87 13.13
CA LEU A 73 -14.60 3.34 14.36
C LEU A 73 -13.62 4.29 15.03
N SER A 74 -12.52 4.67 14.37
CA SER A 74 -11.53 5.55 14.98
C SER A 74 -10.53 6.13 13.97
N SER A 75 -10.46 7.46 13.91
CA SER A 75 -9.47 8.21 13.12
C SER A 75 -8.02 7.97 13.62
N LEU A 76 -7.81 7.87 14.93
CA LEU A 76 -6.49 7.62 15.52
C LEU A 76 -5.97 6.23 15.12
N TRP A 77 -6.76 5.18 15.33
CA TRP A 77 -6.33 3.82 15.01
C TRP A 77 -6.24 3.57 13.50
N ALA A 78 -7.08 4.22 12.69
CA ALA A 78 -6.90 4.25 11.23
C ALA A 78 -5.52 4.81 10.84
N SER A 79 -5.09 5.88 11.51
CA SER A 79 -3.79 6.51 11.25
C SER A 79 -2.63 5.60 11.61
N VAL A 80 -2.69 4.94 12.76
CA VAL A 80 -1.65 4.02 13.24
C VAL A 80 -1.53 2.81 12.32
N LEU A 81 -2.64 2.11 12.07
CA LEU A 81 -2.65 0.91 11.22
C LEU A 81 -2.35 1.24 9.75
N GLY A 82 -2.85 2.38 9.26
CA GLY A 82 -2.56 2.88 7.93
C GLY A 82 -1.09 3.25 7.74
N THR A 83 -0.47 3.89 8.72
CA THR A 83 0.97 4.17 8.70
C THR A 83 1.79 2.89 8.71
N LEU A 84 1.42 1.92 9.57
CA LEU A 84 2.05 0.61 9.60
C LEU A 84 1.96 -0.08 8.23
N TRP A 85 0.80 -0.02 7.58
CA TRP A 85 0.61 -0.55 6.24
C TRP A 85 1.55 0.11 5.23
N VAL A 86 1.63 1.45 5.19
CA VAL A 86 2.51 2.19 4.26
C VAL A 86 3.97 1.82 4.48
N LEU A 87 4.44 1.79 5.73
CA LEU A 87 5.82 1.41 6.07
C LEU A 87 6.12 -0.03 5.66
N ALA A 88 5.19 -0.95 5.88
CA ALA A 88 5.32 -2.33 5.45
C ALA A 88 5.41 -2.44 3.92
N ARG A 89 4.65 -1.65 3.15
CA ARG A 89 4.74 -1.61 1.69
C ARG A 89 6.06 -1.01 1.19
N VAL A 90 6.61 0.01 1.86
CA VAL A 90 7.96 0.54 1.58
C VAL A 90 9.00 -0.55 1.83
N CYS A 91 8.94 -1.23 2.97
CA CYS A 91 9.85 -2.33 3.29
C CYS A 91 9.73 -3.48 2.29
N TYR A 92 8.52 -3.82 1.86
CA TYR A 92 8.27 -4.81 0.81
C TYR A 92 8.95 -4.42 -0.50
N ALA A 93 8.79 -3.18 -0.96
CA ALA A 93 9.40 -2.68 -2.19
C ALA A 93 10.93 -2.76 -2.12
N VAL A 94 11.53 -2.30 -1.02
CA VAL A 94 12.99 -2.34 -0.82
C VAL A 94 13.50 -3.77 -0.73
N ALA A 95 12.83 -4.64 0.02
CA ALA A 95 13.23 -6.03 0.18
C ALA A 95 13.16 -6.78 -1.15
N TYR A 96 12.07 -6.62 -1.91
CA TYR A 96 11.90 -7.28 -3.21
C TYR A 96 12.92 -6.75 -4.23
N ALA A 97 13.21 -5.45 -4.25
CA ALA A 97 14.22 -4.89 -5.14
C ALA A 97 15.64 -5.44 -4.87
N ARG A 98 15.95 -5.82 -3.62
CA ARG A 98 17.25 -6.39 -3.23
C ARG A 98 17.31 -7.90 -3.41
N ASP A 99 16.32 -8.61 -2.88
CA ASP A 99 16.23 -10.07 -2.91
C ASP A 99 14.75 -10.51 -2.92
N PRO A 100 14.25 -11.01 -4.06
CA PRO A 100 12.87 -11.48 -4.19
C PRO A 100 12.41 -12.50 -3.14
N LYS A 101 13.33 -13.25 -2.52
CA LYS A 101 12.99 -14.26 -1.50
C LYS A 101 12.64 -13.63 -0.14
N LYS A 102 13.09 -12.41 0.14
CA LYS A 102 12.92 -11.74 1.45
C LYS A 102 11.65 -10.89 1.58
N ARG A 103 10.84 -10.80 0.53
CA ARG A 103 9.65 -9.92 0.48
C ARG A 103 8.48 -10.38 1.37
N GLY A 104 8.46 -11.64 1.79
CA GLY A 104 7.29 -12.26 2.43
C GLY A 104 6.89 -11.66 3.79
N SER A 105 7.87 -11.36 4.64
CA SER A 105 7.60 -10.84 5.99
C SER A 105 6.95 -9.46 5.98
N ALA A 106 7.50 -8.53 5.19
CA ALA A 106 6.93 -7.19 5.02
C ALA A 106 5.54 -7.23 4.37
N PHE A 107 5.32 -8.14 3.42
CA PHE A 107 4.01 -8.37 2.84
C PHE A 107 3.00 -8.83 3.90
N LEU A 108 3.36 -9.80 4.74
CA LEU A 108 2.49 -10.32 5.80
C LEU A 108 2.10 -9.20 6.79
N VAL A 109 3.06 -8.36 7.21
CA VAL A 109 2.76 -7.22 8.09
C VAL A 109 1.73 -6.28 7.45
N SER A 110 1.87 -5.97 6.15
CA SER A 110 0.88 -5.16 5.44
C SER A 110 -0.51 -5.82 5.40
N MET A 111 -0.57 -7.14 5.23
CA MET A 111 -1.84 -7.88 5.23
C MET A 111 -2.50 -7.93 6.61
N LEU A 112 -1.72 -8.07 7.69
CA LEU A 112 -2.25 -8.03 9.05
C LEU A 112 -2.81 -6.65 9.38
N ALA A 113 -2.11 -5.57 9.00
CA ALA A 113 -2.61 -4.21 9.17
C ALA A 113 -3.91 -3.98 8.38
N PHE A 114 -3.97 -4.46 7.13
CA PHE A 114 -5.17 -4.40 6.29
C PHE A 114 -6.33 -5.19 6.90
N ALA A 115 -6.08 -6.41 7.39
CA ALA A 115 -7.10 -7.24 8.03
C ALA A 115 -7.64 -6.59 9.31
N ALA A 116 -6.77 -6.00 10.14
CA ALA A 116 -7.20 -5.28 11.34
C ALA A 116 -8.10 -4.07 10.99
N LEU A 117 -7.75 -3.30 9.95
CA LEU A 117 -8.60 -2.23 9.44
C LEU A 117 -9.92 -2.76 8.86
N GLY A 118 -9.89 -3.88 8.14
CA GLY A 118 -11.09 -4.50 7.56
C GLY A 118 -12.07 -4.98 8.61
N LEU A 119 -11.59 -5.77 9.58
CA LEU A 119 -12.41 -6.31 10.67
C LEU A 119 -12.93 -5.20 11.58
N GLY A 120 -12.08 -4.23 11.94
CA GLY A 120 -12.51 -3.09 12.75
C GLY A 120 -13.50 -2.18 12.01
N GLY A 121 -13.29 -1.95 10.71
CA GLY A 121 -14.21 -1.18 9.87
C GLY A 121 -15.57 -1.85 9.76
N ALA A 122 -15.59 -3.16 9.51
CA ALA A 122 -16.82 -3.96 9.49
C ALA A 122 -17.55 -3.91 10.84
N TRP A 123 -16.83 -4.06 11.95
CA TRP A 123 -17.40 -3.92 13.28
C TRP A 123 -17.99 -2.52 13.53
N GLY A 124 -17.28 -1.46 13.16
CA GLY A 124 -17.77 -0.09 13.30
C GLY A 124 -19.07 0.16 12.52
N VAL A 125 -19.14 -0.33 11.28
CA VAL A 125 -20.35 -0.24 10.45
C VAL A 125 -21.50 -1.05 11.07
N LEU A 126 -21.24 -2.29 11.48
CA LEU A 126 -22.27 -3.14 12.10
C LEU A 126 -22.79 -2.55 13.40
N ARG A 127 -21.91 -2.03 14.26
CA ARG A 127 -22.29 -1.34 15.49
C ARG A 127 -23.17 -0.13 15.18
N GLY A 128 -22.77 0.72 14.24
CA GLY A 128 -23.58 1.89 13.86
C GLY A 128 -24.94 1.52 13.24
N TRP A 129 -25.04 0.36 12.60
CA TRP A 129 -26.31 -0.15 12.08
C TRP A 129 -27.20 -0.76 13.16
N LEU A 130 -26.61 -1.38 14.19
CA LEU A 130 -27.32 -2.07 15.27
C LEU A 130 -27.66 -1.17 16.49
N GLY A 131 -26.99 -0.03 16.65
CA GLY A 131 -27.19 0.94 17.75
C GLY A 131 -25.91 1.25 18.52
#